data_AF-A0A085VQ90-F1
#
_entry.id   AF-A0A085VQ90-F1
#
_cell.length_a   1.000
_cell.length_b   1.000
_cell.length_c   1.000
_cell.angle_alpha   90.00
_cell.angle_beta   90.00
_cell.angle_gamma   90.00
#
_symmetry.space_group_name_H-M   'P 1'
#
loop_
_entity.id
_entity.type
_entity.pdbx_description
1 polymer ?
#
loop_
_entity_poly.entity_id
_entity_poly.type
_entity_poly.pdbx_seq_one_letter_code
_entity_poly.pdbx_strand_id
1 'polypeptide(L)' 'MQQPSEDKAPTESRPPTLWQMLHSIMAAAFGVQSGKNRERDFTHGKPAHFLVLGLIFTVAFAALLFGVVQLVLYFALP' A
#
# COMPACT_ATOMS: atom_id res chain seq x y z
N MET A 1 -33.46 21.62 29.35
CA MET A 1 -32.04 21.24 29.57
C MET A 1 -31.68 20.24 28.49
N GLN A 2 -31.05 20.70 27.40
CA GLN A 2 -30.65 19.86 26.28
C GLN A 2 -29.26 19.29 26.58
N GLN A 3 -29.10 17.98 26.45
CA GLN A 3 -27.82 17.28 26.52
C GLN A 3 -26.93 17.77 25.36
N PRO A 4 -25.66 18.16 25.61
CA PRO A 4 -24.71 18.34 24.53
C PRO A 4 -24.28 16.95 24.06
N SER A 5 -24.74 16.56 22.87
CA SER A 5 -24.21 15.42 22.13
C SER A 5 -22.74 15.70 21.83
N GLU A 6 -21.83 14.94 22.41
CA GLU A 6 -20.41 14.95 22.07
C GLU A 6 -20.23 14.58 20.59
N ASP A 7 -20.07 15.62 19.77
CA ASP A 7 -19.79 15.54 18.35
C ASP A 7 -18.38 15.01 18.14
N LYS A 8 -18.28 13.76 17.67
CA LYS A 8 -17.03 13.08 17.36
C LYS A 8 -16.40 13.74 16.12
N ALA A 9 -15.38 14.54 16.38
CA ALA A 9 -14.29 15.01 15.52
C ALA A 9 -14.49 14.99 13.98
N PRO A 10 -14.29 16.13 13.28
CA PRO A 10 -14.50 16.23 11.84
C PRO A 10 -13.48 15.40 11.06
N THR A 11 -13.98 14.58 10.15
CA THR A 11 -13.20 13.86 9.13
C THR A 11 -12.83 14.82 8.01
N GLU A 12 -11.79 15.62 8.22
CA GLU A 12 -11.20 16.44 7.16
C GLU A 12 -10.37 15.59 6.20
N SER A 13 -10.88 15.41 4.98
CA SER A 13 -10.27 15.77 3.67
C SER A 13 -8.77 16.13 3.61
N ARG A 14 -7.88 15.37 4.24
CA ARG A 14 -6.42 15.52 4.12
C ARG A 14 -5.83 14.38 3.30
N PRO A 15 -4.86 14.66 2.40
CA PRO A 15 -4.16 13.60 1.67
C PRO A 15 -3.53 12.63 2.67
N PRO A 16 -3.56 11.32 2.38
CA PRO A 16 -3.04 10.31 3.30
C PRO A 16 -1.57 10.59 3.59
N THR A 17 -1.19 10.48 4.86
CA THR A 17 0.21 10.63 5.26
C THR A 17 1.03 9.46 4.73
N LEU A 18 2.36 9.65 4.63
CA LEU A 18 3.28 8.59 4.18
C LEU A 18 3.12 7.30 5.00
N TRP A 19 2.86 7.44 6.30
CA TRP A 19 2.60 6.32 7.19
C TRP A 19 1.31 5.55 6.86
N GLN A 20 0.24 6.27 6.52
CA GLN A 20 -1.04 5.66 6.12
C GLN A 20 -0.93 4.96 4.76
N MET A 21 -0.14 5.51 3.84
CA MET A 21 0.13 4.88 2.54
C MET A 21 0.94 3.60 2.70
N LEU A 22 2.00 3.61 3.53
CA LEU A 22 2.79 2.42 3.83
C LEU A 22 1.93 1.29 4.42
N HIS A 23 1.08 1.60 5.41
CA HIS A 23 0.18 0.61 5.99
C HIS A 23 -0.83 0.07 4.99
N SER A 24 -1.32 0.91 4.08
CA SER A 24 -2.25 0.48 3.02
C SER A 24 -1.59 -0.51 2.06
N ILE A 25 -0.34 -0.24 1.67
CA ILE A 25 0.46 -1.11 0.78
C ILE A 25 0.75 -2.45 1.47
N MET A 26 1.15 -2.42 2.74
CA MET A 26 1.39 -3.65 3.53
C MET A 26 0.12 -4.49 3.66
N ALA A 27 -1.01 -3.88 4.03
CA ALA A 27 -2.28 -4.60 4.14
C ALA A 27 -2.73 -5.20 2.79
N ALA A 28 -2.49 -4.50 1.68
CA ALA A 28 -2.78 -5.00 0.34
C ALA A 28 -1.84 -6.17 -0.06
N ALA A 29 -0.55 -6.10 0.31
CA ALA A 29 0.41 -7.18 0.07
C ALA A 29 0.05 -8.47 0.83
N PHE A 30 -0.56 -8.36 2.01
CA PHE A 30 -1.11 -9.48 2.78
C PHE A 30 -2.55 -9.86 2.39
N GLY A 31 -3.15 -9.21 1.37
CA GLY A 31 -4.49 -9.52 0.88
C GLY A 31 -5.66 -9.01 1.73
N VAL A 32 -5.40 -8.26 2.81
CA VAL A 32 -6.40 -7.75 3.77
C VAL A 32 -6.65 -6.25 3.59
N GLN A 33 -6.86 -5.81 2.35
CA GLN A 33 -7.24 -4.43 2.06
C GLN A 33 -8.72 -4.19 2.41
N SER A 34 -8.99 -3.35 3.42
CA SER A 34 -10.35 -2.94 3.78
C SER A 34 -11.03 -2.14 2.66
N GLY A 35 -12.35 -2.31 2.51
CA GLY A 35 -13.17 -1.60 1.52
C GLY A 35 -13.06 -0.07 1.60
N LYS A 36 -12.85 0.49 2.80
CA LYS A 36 -12.62 1.93 3.00
C LYS A 36 -11.31 2.43 2.38
N ASN A 37 -10.24 1.62 2.42
CA ASN A 37 -9.00 1.94 1.73
C ASN A 37 -9.19 1.86 0.22
N ARG A 38 -9.89 0.82 -0.26
CA ARG A 38 -10.24 0.70 -1.68
C ARG A 38 -11.09 1.89 -2.16
N GLU A 39 -12.13 2.26 -1.44
CA GLU A 39 -13.00 3.39 -1.83
C GLU A 39 -12.23 4.71 -1.83
N ARG A 40 -11.38 4.98 -0.83
CA ARG A 40 -10.50 6.17 -0.88
C ARG A 40 -9.57 6.15 -2.10
N ASP A 41 -8.91 5.02 -2.33
CA ASP A 41 -7.88 4.86 -3.35
C ASP A 41 -8.47 4.89 -4.78
N PHE A 42 -9.69 4.38 -4.97
CA PHE A 42 -10.37 4.31 -6.27
C PHE A 42 -11.38 5.46 -6.52
N THR A 43 -11.82 6.17 -5.49
CA THR A 43 -12.70 7.35 -5.63
C THR A 43 -11.90 8.65 -5.78
N HIS A 44 -10.73 8.76 -5.14
CA HIS A 44 -9.89 9.97 -5.20
C HIS A 44 -8.58 9.78 -5.99
N GLY A 45 -8.19 8.53 -6.28
CA GLY A 45 -7.00 8.20 -7.07
C GLY A 45 -7.36 7.57 -8.43
N LYS A 46 -6.53 7.80 -9.45
CA LYS A 46 -6.69 7.14 -10.76
C LYS A 46 -6.21 5.68 -10.65
N PRO A 47 -7.02 4.67 -11.02
CA PRO A 47 -6.65 3.24 -10.95
C PRO A 47 -5.32 2.91 -11.64
N ALA A 48 -4.98 3.66 -12.70
CA ALA A 48 -3.72 3.52 -13.43
C ALA A 48 -2.47 3.71 -12.55
N HIS A 49 -2.49 4.59 -11.53
CA HIS A 49 -1.33 4.82 -10.67
C HIS A 49 -1.05 3.60 -9.78
N PHE A 50 -2.09 2.94 -9.29
CA PHE A 50 -1.96 1.72 -8.49
C PHE A 50 -1.45 0.56 -9.34
N LEU A 51 -1.89 0.45 -10.59
CA LEU A 51 -1.38 -0.56 -11.53
C LEU A 51 0.11 -0.36 -11.84
N VAL A 52 0.52 0.88 -12.13
CA VAL A 52 1.93 1.20 -12.42
C VAL A 52 2.81 0.95 -11.19
N LEU A 53 2.37 1.37 -10.00
CA LEU A 53 3.12 1.14 -8.76
C LEU A 53 3.23 -0.36 -8.44
N GLY A 54 2.14 -1.11 -8.63
CA GLY A 54 2.12 -2.56 -8.49
C GLY A 54 3.08 -3.23 -9.47
N LEU A 55 3.07 -2.84 -10.75
CA LEU A 55 3.96 -3.38 -11.77
C LEU A 55 5.44 -3.11 -11.44
N ILE A 56 5.79 -1.88 -11.04
CA ILE A 56 7.15 -1.53 -10.63
C ILE A 56 7.58 -2.39 -9.45
N PHE A 57 6.72 -2.53 -8.45
CA PHE A 57 7.00 -3.38 -7.28
C PHE A 57 7.22 -4.84 -7.68
N THR A 58 6.38 -5.41 -8.56
CA THR A 58 6.52 -6.78 -9.04
C THR A 58 7.83 -7.00 -9.80
N VAL A 59 8.21 -6.06 -10.67
CA VAL A 59 9.49 -6.13 -11.41
C VAL A 59 10.67 -6.05 -10.45
N ALA A 60 10.64 -5.12 -9.49
CA ALA A 60 11.69 -5.00 -8.47
C ALA A 60 11.81 -6.26 -7.62
N PHE A 61 10.68 -6.86 -7.22
CA PHE A 61 10.66 -8.10 -6.47
C PHE A 61 11.24 -9.28 -7.27
N ALA A 62 10.87 -9.41 -8.54
CA ALA A 62 11.43 -10.44 -9.42
C ALA A 62 12.95 -10.26 -9.61
N ALA A 63 13.42 -9.02 -9.79
CA ALA A 63 14.84 -8.70 -9.89
C ALA A 63 15.59 -9.03 -8.60
N LEU A 64 14.98 -8.77 -7.44
CA LEU A 64 15.53 -9.14 -6.13
C LEU A 64 15.69 -10.67 -6.03
N LEU A 65 14.65 -11.44 -6.33
CA LEU A 65 14.72 -12.91 -6.32
C LEU A 65 15.79 -13.43 -7.29
N PHE A 66 15.85 -12.87 -8.49
CA PHE A 66 16.87 -13.22 -9.47
C PHE A 66 18.28 -12.92 -8.94
N GLY A 67 18.50 -11.75 -8.34
CA GLY A 67 19.78 -11.38 -7.73
C GLY A 67 20.18 -12.32 -6.60
N VAL A 68 19.21 -12.73 -5.75
CA VAL A 68 19.44 -13.73 -4.70
C VAL A 68 19.85 -15.07 -5.30
N VAL A 69 19.17 -15.54 -6.35
CA VAL A 69 19.53 -16.79 -7.04
C VAL A 69 20.95 -16.71 -7.61
N GLN A 70 21.29 -15.60 -8.28
CA GLN A 70 22.64 -15.40 -8.82
C GLN A 70 23.70 -15.37 -7.73
N LEU A 71 23.43 -14.70 -6.61
CA LEU A 71 24.32 -14.67 -5.46
C LEU A 71 24.56 -16.07 -4.89
N VAL A 72 23.50 -16.86 -4.75
CA VAL A 72 23.59 -18.25 -4.30
C VAL A 72 24.40 -19.09 -5.28
N LEU A 73 24.15 -18.97 -6.59
CA LEU A 73 24.91 -19.72 -7.60
C LEU A 73 26.39 -19.34 -7.58
N TYR A 74 26.72 -18.06 -7.44
CA TYR A 74 28.10 -17.58 -7.34
C TYR A 74 28.85 -18.16 -6.14
N PHE A 75 28.19 -18.33 -5.00
CA PHE A 75 28.83 -18.92 -3.81
C PHE A 75 28.75 -20.45 -3.75
N ALA A 76 27.77 -21.06 -4.41
CA ALA A 76 27.55 -22.51 -4.39
C ALA A 76 28.30 -23.26 -5.50
N LEU A 77 28.59 -22.59 -6.62
CA LEU A 77 29.41 -23.12 -7.70
C LEU A 77 30.78 -22.40 -7.64
N PRO A 78 31.85 -23.10 -7.24
CA PRO A 78 33.20 -22.52 -7.11
C PRO A 78 33.83 -22.14 -8.45
#